data_AF-A0A4V6RYD0-F1
#
_entry.id   AF-A0A4V6RYD0-F1
#
_cell.length_a   1.000
_cell.length_b   1.000
_cell.length_c   1.000
_cell.angle_alpha   90.00
_cell.angle_beta   90.00
_cell.angle_gamma   90.00
#
_symmetry.space_group_name_H-M   'P 1'
#
loop_
_entity.id
_entity.type
_entity.pdbx_description
1 polymer ?
#
loop_
_entity_poly.entity_id
_entity_poly.type
_entity_poly.pdbx_seq_one_letter_code
_entity_poly.pdbx_strand_id
1 'polypeptide(L)'
;MWGSKDRRPDQINSQVNPRSLKFRKNIHGKPEVEWQQSDDWHPPPLHFNLSHTSSLIACGVTMNSQIGIDVEEKQRTIRNDILSFARRYFSHHEMDFLAAISDPEVQRQEFIKLWTLKEAYVKALGRGFSGAPFRTFTIRCRAAATGGSFHLSQNSNSEV
;
A
#
# COMPACT_ATOMS: atom_id res chain seq x y z
N MET A 1 22.92 -39.77 28.91
CA MET A 1 23.65 -38.49 28.79
C MET A 1 23.10 -37.73 27.59
N TRP A 2 22.02 -36.94 27.79
CA TRP A 2 21.43 -36.12 26.72
C TRP A 2 21.98 -34.69 26.85
N GLY A 3 22.67 -34.22 25.81
CA GLY A 3 23.21 -32.86 25.80
C GLY A 3 22.12 -31.85 25.44
N SER A 4 21.73 -31.01 26.39
CA SER A 4 20.91 -29.83 26.13
C SER A 4 21.64 -28.90 25.16
N LYS A 5 21.20 -28.87 23.89
CA LYS A 5 21.60 -27.79 22.97
C LYS A 5 20.81 -26.54 23.33
N ASP A 6 21.42 -25.76 24.20
CA ASP A 6 21.02 -24.41 24.57
C ASP A 6 20.96 -23.53 23.31
N ARG A 7 19.75 -23.31 22.78
CA ARG A 7 19.54 -22.55 21.54
C ARG A 7 19.41 -21.08 21.92
N ARG A 8 20.53 -20.35 21.90
CA ARG A 8 20.54 -18.90 22.13
C ARG A 8 19.60 -18.19 21.12
N PRO A 9 18.75 -17.24 21.55
CA PRO A 9 17.79 -16.55 20.67
C PRO A 9 18.43 -15.67 19.59
N ASP A 10 19.72 -15.40 19.70
CA ASP A 10 20.38 -14.23 19.09
C ASP A 10 20.97 -14.50 17.70
N GLN A 11 20.98 -15.77 17.27
CA GLN A 11 21.72 -16.19 16.08
C GLN A 11 20.84 -16.11 14.82
N ILE A 12 20.64 -14.88 14.33
CA ILE A 12 20.13 -14.63 12.98
C ILE A 12 21.18 -15.20 12.00
N ASN A 13 20.94 -16.41 11.49
CA ASN A 13 21.89 -17.14 10.65
C ASN A 13 21.91 -16.58 9.21
N SER A 14 22.35 -15.33 9.09
CA SER A 14 22.36 -14.56 7.84
C SER A 14 23.61 -14.87 7.04
N GLN A 15 23.43 -15.42 5.83
CA GLN A 15 24.52 -15.61 4.87
C GLN A 15 25.02 -14.28 4.25
N VAL A 16 24.35 -13.16 4.54
CA VAL A 16 24.70 -11.83 4.03
C VAL A 16 25.01 -10.89 5.19
N ASN A 17 26.12 -10.16 5.11
CA ASN A 17 26.45 -9.10 6.06
C ASN A 17 25.58 -7.86 5.78
N PRO A 18 24.84 -7.28 6.75
CA PRO A 18 24.04 -6.08 6.53
C PRO A 18 24.84 -4.90 5.95
N ARG A 19 26.14 -4.79 6.27
CA ARG A 19 27.03 -3.72 5.73
C ARG A 19 27.52 -3.97 4.31
N SER A 20 27.35 -5.18 3.75
CA SER A 20 27.69 -5.48 2.35
C SER A 20 26.50 -5.35 1.39
N LEU A 21 25.30 -5.08 1.90
CA LEU A 21 24.13 -4.81 1.06
C LEU A 21 24.34 -3.52 0.26
N LYS A 22 24.24 -3.65 -1.06
CA LYS A 22 24.20 -2.51 -1.98
C LYS A 22 22.77 -2.25 -2.42
N PHE A 23 22.49 -1.00 -2.75
CA PHE A 23 21.19 -0.57 -3.23
C PHE A 23 21.36 0.24 -4.50
N ARG A 24 20.52 -0.03 -5.48
CA ARG A 24 20.39 0.75 -6.72
C ARG A 24 18.99 1.35 -6.80
N LYS A 25 18.77 2.22 -7.78
CA LYS A 25 17.43 2.68 -8.16
C LYS A 25 17.10 2.17 -9.56
N ASN A 26 15.85 1.79 -9.80
CA ASN A 26 15.37 1.53 -11.16
C ASN A 26 15.24 2.85 -11.95
N ILE A 27 14.89 2.77 -13.24
CA ILE A 27 14.76 3.93 -14.15
C ILE A 27 13.73 4.99 -13.68
N HIS A 28 12.87 4.65 -12.71
CA HIS A 28 11.85 5.52 -12.14
C HIS A 28 12.15 5.94 -10.69
N GLY A 29 13.34 5.61 -10.17
CA GLY A 29 13.79 5.99 -8.83
C GLY A 29 13.39 5.02 -7.70
N LYS A 30 12.64 3.93 -7.95
CA LYS A 30 12.32 2.93 -6.91
C LYS A 30 13.60 2.23 -6.47
N PRO A 31 13.92 2.17 -5.16
CA PRO A 31 15.12 1.50 -4.69
C PRO A 31 14.96 -0.03 -4.75
N GLU A 32 16.04 -0.73 -5.04
CA GLU A 32 16.14 -2.19 -5.14
C GLU A 32 17.42 -2.67 -4.45
N VAL A 33 17.41 -3.91 -3.93
CA VAL A 33 18.66 -4.54 -3.47
C VAL A 33 19.49 -4.93 -4.69
N GLU A 34 20.74 -4.50 -4.70
CA GLU A 34 21.72 -4.94 -5.69
C GLU A 34 22.45 -6.17 -5.13
N TRP A 35 21.96 -7.34 -5.53
CA TRP A 35 22.60 -8.60 -5.23
C TRP A 35 23.88 -8.78 -6.05
N GLN A 36 24.98 -9.08 -5.36
CA GLN A 36 26.21 -9.52 -6.01
C GLN A 36 25.97 -10.95 -6.55
N GLN A 37 26.30 -11.18 -7.83
CA GLN A 37 26.21 -12.52 -8.41
C GLN A 37 27.41 -13.36 -7.93
N SER A 38 27.13 -14.62 -7.61
CA SER A 38 28.09 -15.64 -7.22
C SER A 38 27.55 -16.98 -7.66
N ASP A 39 28.37 -17.81 -8.30
CA ASP A 39 27.90 -19.05 -8.94
C ASP A 39 27.30 -20.06 -7.95
N ASP A 40 27.76 -20.05 -6.70
CA ASP A 40 27.30 -20.96 -5.63
C ASP A 40 26.09 -20.44 -4.82
N TRP A 41 25.60 -19.22 -5.07
CA TRP A 41 24.52 -18.63 -4.26
C TRP A 41 23.56 -17.75 -5.06
N HIS A 42 22.29 -18.15 -5.08
CA HIS A 42 21.18 -17.36 -5.61
C HIS A 42 20.41 -16.72 -4.45
N PRO A 43 20.58 -15.41 -4.19
CA PRO A 43 19.82 -14.74 -3.15
C PRO A 43 18.33 -14.70 -3.50
N PRO A 44 17.45 -14.67 -2.49
CA PRO A 44 16.01 -14.65 -2.72
C PRO A 44 15.58 -13.39 -3.49
N PRO A 45 14.50 -13.47 -4.31
CA PRO A 45 13.91 -12.32 -4.99
C PRO A 45 13.17 -11.43 -3.97
N LEU A 46 13.97 -10.72 -3.18
CA LEU A 46 13.54 -9.82 -2.12
C LEU A 46 13.21 -8.47 -2.73
N HIS A 47 11.97 -8.03 -2.53
CA HIS A 47 11.52 -6.69 -2.85
C HIS A 47 11.26 -5.95 -1.55
N PHE A 48 11.53 -4.64 -1.55
CA PHE A 48 11.16 -3.78 -0.44
C PHE A 48 10.58 -2.46 -0.94
N ASN A 49 9.86 -1.79 -0.06
CA ASN A 49 9.46 -0.41 -0.29
C ASN A 49 9.44 0.36 1.03
N LEU A 50 9.72 1.66 0.95
CA LEU A 50 9.78 2.58 2.07
C LEU A 50 8.75 3.69 1.84
N SER A 51 8.05 4.07 2.91
CA SER A 51 7.37 5.36 2.99
C SER A 51 7.53 5.94 4.39
N HIS A 52 7.43 7.25 4.54
CA HIS A 52 7.67 7.93 5.80
C HIS A 52 6.87 9.23 5.92
N THR A 53 6.53 9.57 7.17
CA THR A 53 6.02 10.86 7.59
C THR A 53 7.08 11.60 8.41
N SER A 54 6.73 12.70 9.08
CA SER A 54 7.63 13.35 10.04
C SER A 54 7.94 12.48 11.28
N SER A 55 7.05 11.55 11.61
CA SER A 55 7.02 10.80 12.88
C SER A 55 7.11 9.28 12.72
N LEU A 56 7.02 8.75 11.50
CA LEU A 56 7.00 7.32 11.21
C LEU A 56 7.85 7.00 9.97
N ILE A 57 8.66 5.95 10.04
CA ILE A 57 9.22 5.28 8.87
C ILE A 57 8.61 3.88 8.80
N ALA A 58 8.01 3.54 7.67
CA ALA A 58 7.53 2.21 7.37
C ALA A 58 8.43 1.55 6.32
N CYS A 59 8.74 0.27 6.51
CA CYS A 59 9.46 -0.58 5.57
C CYS A 59 8.67 -1.87 5.35
N GLY A 60 8.21 -2.09 4.12
CA GLY A 60 7.59 -3.33 3.70
C GLY A 60 8.60 -4.19 2.97
N VAL A 61 8.70 -5.47 3.32
CA VAL A 61 9.61 -6.45 2.68
C VAL A 61 8.80 -7.67 2.26
N THR A 62 9.02 -8.14 1.03
CA THR A 62 8.36 -9.31 0.44
C THR A 62 9.36 -10.19 -0.31
N MET A 63 9.04 -11.47 -0.41
CA MET A 63 9.70 -12.40 -1.35
C MET A 63 8.73 -12.68 -2.49
N ASN A 64 9.26 -12.84 -3.72
CA ASN A 64 8.52 -13.25 -4.93
C ASN A 64 7.43 -12.27 -5.45
N SER A 65 7.10 -11.22 -4.70
CA SER A 65 6.05 -10.25 -5.05
C SER A 65 6.56 -8.82 -4.98
N GLN A 66 6.20 -8.00 -5.96
CA GLN A 66 6.40 -6.54 -5.90
C GLN A 66 5.59 -5.95 -4.73
N ILE A 67 6.23 -5.07 -3.96
CA ILE A 67 5.60 -4.34 -2.86
C ILE A 67 5.65 -2.83 -3.10
N GLY A 68 4.60 -2.17 -2.65
CA GLY A 68 4.54 -0.74 -2.41
C GLY A 68 3.75 -0.51 -1.14
N ILE A 69 4.23 0.40 -0.30
CA ILE A 69 3.57 0.81 0.94
C ILE A 69 3.47 2.32 0.95
N ASP A 70 2.49 2.83 1.69
CA ASP A 70 2.43 4.24 1.97
C ASP A 70 1.92 4.53 3.38
N VAL A 71 2.33 5.68 3.93
CA VAL A 71 1.91 6.17 5.25
C VAL A 71 1.68 7.66 5.17
N GLU A 72 0.55 8.11 5.71
CA GLU A 72 0.14 9.51 5.76
C GLU A 72 -0.29 9.89 7.17
N GLU A 73 -0.05 11.14 7.56
CA GLU A 73 -0.48 11.65 8.85
C GLU A 73 -2.00 11.88 8.86
N LYS A 74 -2.72 11.30 9.82
CA LYS A 74 -4.19 11.47 9.92
C LYS A 74 -4.62 12.94 10.02
N GLN A 75 -3.78 13.76 10.66
CA GLN A 75 -4.01 15.19 10.82
C GLN A 75 -3.49 16.03 9.65
N ARG A 76 -2.94 15.43 8.57
CA ARG A 76 -2.37 16.15 7.41
C ARG A 76 -3.32 17.24 6.89
N THR A 77 -2.88 18.49 7.00
CA THR A 77 -3.61 19.66 6.52
C THR A 77 -3.48 19.75 5.00
N ILE A 78 -4.61 19.61 4.30
CA ILE A 78 -4.67 19.76 2.85
C ILE A 78 -4.92 21.25 2.58
N ARG A 79 -3.89 21.96 2.09
CA ARG A 79 -3.94 23.42 1.88
C ARG A 79 -4.88 23.88 0.75
N ASN A 80 -5.37 22.96 -0.06
CA ASN A 80 -6.23 23.19 -1.22
C ASN A 80 -7.56 22.46 -1.02
N ASP A 81 -8.60 22.86 -1.76
CA ASP A 81 -9.84 22.08 -1.88
C ASP A 81 -9.54 20.61 -2.24
N ILE A 82 -10.02 19.71 -1.37
CA ILE A 82 -9.90 18.25 -1.48
C ILE A 82 -10.42 17.78 -2.84
N LEU A 83 -11.58 18.28 -3.25
CA LEU A 83 -12.21 17.88 -4.50
C LEU A 83 -11.40 18.40 -5.70
N SER A 84 -10.78 19.59 -5.61
CA SER A 84 -9.85 20.09 -6.64
C SER A 84 -8.54 19.31 -6.74
N PHE A 85 -8.10 18.66 -5.67
CA PHE A 85 -6.96 17.74 -5.73
C PHE A 85 -7.39 16.37 -6.31
N ALA A 86 -8.47 15.79 -5.77
CA ALA A 86 -9.03 14.54 -6.27
C ALA A 86 -9.41 14.65 -7.77
N ARG A 87 -9.96 15.78 -8.22
CA ARG A 87 -10.31 16.08 -9.63
C ARG A 87 -9.13 15.97 -10.61
N ARG A 88 -7.89 15.89 -10.13
CA ARG A 88 -6.67 15.67 -10.95
C ARG A 88 -6.16 14.22 -10.92
N TYR A 89 -6.34 13.48 -9.82
CA TYR A 89 -5.72 12.16 -9.64
C TYR A 89 -6.71 10.99 -9.51
N PHE A 90 -7.95 11.23 -9.10
CA PHE A 90 -8.89 10.16 -8.80
C PHE A 90 -9.74 9.80 -10.03
N SER A 91 -10.23 8.56 -10.05
CA SER A 91 -11.24 8.09 -11.01
C SER A 91 -12.61 8.67 -10.66
N HIS A 92 -13.55 8.66 -11.62
CA HIS A 92 -14.91 9.21 -11.41
C HIS A 92 -15.60 8.57 -10.20
N HIS A 93 -15.55 7.24 -10.04
CA HIS A 93 -16.14 6.57 -8.87
C HIS A 93 -15.56 7.02 -7.51
N GLU A 94 -14.26 7.32 -7.44
CA GLU A 94 -13.63 7.85 -6.21
C GLU A 94 -14.02 9.31 -5.97
N MET A 95 -14.21 10.10 -7.04
CA MET A 95 -14.72 11.46 -6.97
C MET A 95 -16.15 11.50 -6.44
N ASP A 96 -17.04 10.67 -7.02
CA ASP A 96 -18.45 10.59 -6.64
C ASP A 96 -18.61 10.15 -5.18
N PHE A 97 -17.80 9.16 -4.76
CA PHE A 97 -17.74 8.70 -3.37
C PHE A 97 -17.33 9.83 -2.41
N LEU A 98 -16.28 10.61 -2.71
CA LEU A 98 -15.88 11.74 -1.86
C LEU A 98 -16.92 12.87 -1.85
N ALA A 99 -17.52 13.17 -3.00
CA ALA A 99 -18.52 14.22 -3.13
C ALA A 99 -19.82 13.90 -2.39
N ALA A 100 -20.13 12.61 -2.17
CA ALA A 100 -21.28 12.16 -1.38
C ALA A 100 -21.09 12.32 0.15
N ILE A 101 -19.87 12.61 0.63
CA ILE A 101 -19.59 12.79 2.07
C ILE A 101 -19.79 14.26 2.44
N SER A 102 -20.84 14.54 3.23
CA SER A 102 -21.19 15.90 3.68
C SER A 102 -20.34 16.42 4.84
N ASP A 103 -19.81 15.53 5.69
CA ASP A 103 -18.93 15.91 6.80
C ASP A 103 -17.50 16.18 6.28
N PRO A 104 -16.96 17.40 6.43
CA PRO A 104 -15.65 17.74 5.87
C PRO A 104 -14.48 16.97 6.46
N GLU A 105 -14.55 16.57 7.75
CA GLU A 105 -13.49 15.81 8.40
C GLU A 105 -13.53 14.34 7.97
N VAL A 106 -14.72 13.74 7.85
CA VAL A 106 -14.87 12.40 7.26
C VAL A 106 -14.43 12.39 5.80
N GLN A 107 -14.79 13.41 5.01
CA GLN A 107 -14.34 13.55 3.62
C GLN A 107 -12.81 13.65 3.53
N ARG A 108 -12.18 14.41 4.43
CA ARG A 108 -10.72 14.52 4.54
C ARG A 108 -10.06 13.20 4.89
N GLN A 109 -10.60 12.46 5.86
CA GLN A 109 -10.06 11.17 6.29
C GLN A 109 -10.15 10.11 5.17
N GLU A 110 -11.30 10.00 4.50
CA GLU A 110 -11.47 9.08 3.37
C GLU A 110 -10.65 9.51 2.14
N PHE A 111 -10.46 10.81 1.90
CA PHE A 111 -9.52 11.29 0.89
C PHE A 111 -8.07 10.86 1.19
N ILE A 112 -7.58 11.06 2.42
CA ILE A 112 -6.21 10.69 2.82
C ILE A 112 -6.03 9.17 2.65
N LYS A 113 -7.00 8.37 3.10
CA LYS A 113 -7.02 6.92 2.96
C LYS A 113 -6.98 6.47 1.49
N LEU A 114 -7.80 7.05 0.62
CA LEU A 114 -7.74 6.77 -0.83
C LEU A 114 -6.41 7.18 -1.43
N TRP A 115 -5.87 8.34 -1.04
CA TRP A 115 -4.55 8.82 -1.48
C TRP A 115 -3.44 7.83 -1.13
N THR A 116 -3.34 7.42 0.15
CA THR A 116 -2.37 6.43 0.64
C THR A 116 -2.47 5.11 -0.11
N LEU A 117 -3.68 4.61 -0.34
CA LEU A 117 -3.89 3.35 -1.08
C LEU A 117 -3.47 3.47 -2.56
N LYS A 118 -3.71 4.62 -3.20
CA LYS A 118 -3.28 4.87 -4.59
C LYS A 118 -1.76 5.04 -4.70
N GLU A 119 -1.13 5.76 -3.78
CA GLU A 119 0.33 5.88 -3.66
C GLU A 119 0.99 4.52 -3.45
N ALA A 120 0.48 3.70 -2.51
CA ALA A 120 1.00 2.35 -2.25
C ALA A 120 0.95 1.46 -3.50
N TYR A 121 -0.16 1.47 -4.24
CA TYR A 121 -0.28 0.73 -5.50
C TYR A 121 0.70 1.23 -6.58
N VAL A 122 0.86 2.54 -6.74
CA VAL A 122 1.81 3.14 -7.68
C VAL A 122 3.27 2.81 -7.31
N LYS A 123 3.60 2.83 -6.00
CA LYS A 123 4.90 2.39 -5.47
C LYS A 123 5.14 0.90 -5.74
N ALA A 124 4.10 0.06 -5.71
CA ALA A 124 4.20 -1.35 -6.08
C ALA A 124 4.56 -1.52 -7.56
N LEU A 125 3.86 -0.81 -8.46
CA LEU A 125 4.17 -0.79 -9.90
C LEU A 125 5.58 -0.26 -10.22
N GLY A 126 6.15 0.59 -9.37
CA GLY A 126 7.53 1.06 -9.49
C GLY A 126 7.82 1.96 -10.69
N ARG A 127 6.78 2.62 -11.24
CA ARG A 127 6.83 3.52 -12.41
C ARG A 127 7.06 5.01 -12.07
N GLY A 128 7.28 5.30 -10.79
CA GLY A 128 7.38 6.67 -10.28
C GLY A 128 6.06 7.44 -10.38
N PHE A 129 6.03 8.66 -9.84
CA PHE A 129 4.81 9.48 -9.82
C PHE A 129 4.41 9.96 -11.22
N SER A 130 5.36 10.37 -12.06
CA SER A 130 5.09 10.89 -13.41
C SER A 130 4.57 9.82 -14.38
N GLY A 131 4.91 8.55 -14.15
CA GLY A 131 4.40 7.40 -14.91
C GLY A 131 3.19 6.73 -14.26
N ALA A 132 2.61 7.33 -13.22
CA ALA A 132 1.55 6.74 -12.42
C ALA A 132 0.17 6.90 -13.08
N PRO A 133 -0.54 5.80 -13.39
CA PRO A 133 -1.81 5.87 -14.08
C PRO A 133 -2.97 6.08 -13.09
N PHE A 134 -2.85 7.07 -12.18
CA PHE A 134 -3.74 7.27 -11.04
C PHE A 134 -5.25 7.22 -11.39
N ARG A 135 -5.62 7.65 -12.60
CA ARG A 135 -7.02 7.75 -13.06
C ARG A 135 -7.53 6.50 -13.79
N THR A 136 -6.65 5.58 -14.19
CA THR A 136 -7.03 4.37 -14.96
C THR A 136 -7.44 3.20 -14.07
N PHE A 137 -7.38 3.36 -12.74
CA PHE A 137 -7.82 2.38 -11.77
C PHE A 137 -8.61 3.04 -10.65
N THR A 138 -9.54 2.29 -10.08
CA THR A 138 -10.43 2.72 -9.00
C THR A 138 -10.18 1.86 -7.77
N ILE A 139 -9.93 2.50 -6.63
CA ILE A 139 -9.93 1.85 -5.33
C ILE A 139 -11.37 1.86 -4.80
N ARG A 140 -11.94 0.66 -4.63
CA ARG A 140 -13.27 0.49 -4.06
C ARG A 140 -13.15 0.09 -2.60
N CYS A 141 -13.28 1.06 -1.70
CA CYS A 141 -13.49 0.77 -0.29
C CYS A 141 -14.90 0.19 -0.12
N ARG A 142 -14.99 -1.11 0.20
CA ARG A 142 -16.25 -1.69 0.66
C ARG A 142 -16.58 -1.05 2.02
N ALA A 143 -17.77 -0.48 2.17
CA ALA A 143 -18.27 -0.14 3.50
C ALA A 143 -18.22 -1.41 4.37
N ALA A 144 -17.71 -1.30 5.60
CA ALA A 144 -17.85 -2.39 6.56
C ALA A 144 -19.35 -2.70 6.65
N ALA A 145 -19.74 -3.95 6.45
CA ALA A 145 -21.14 -4.33 6.45
C ALA A 145 -21.71 -4.08 7.86
N THR A 146 -22.40 -2.96 8.04
CA THR A 146 -23.24 -2.73 9.20
C THR A 146 -24.28 -3.85 9.20
N GLY A 147 -24.24 -4.68 10.24
CA GLY A 147 -25.05 -5.89 10.33
C GLY A 147 -26.54 -5.56 10.37
N GLY A 148 -27.17 -5.58 9.20
CA GLY A 148 -28.61 -5.42 9.03
C GLY A 148 -29.11 -6.47 8.03
N SER A 149 -29.73 -7.53 8.54
CA SER A 149 -30.37 -8.54 7.70
C SER A 149 -31.61 -7.96 7.02
N PHE A 150 -31.47 -7.59 5.74
CA PHE A 150 -32.63 -7.33 4.89
C PHE A 150 -33.21 -8.65 4.40
N HIS A 151 -34.18 -9.16 5.16
CA HIS A 151 -35.00 -10.30 4.77
C HIS A 151 -35.94 -9.91 3.63
N LEU A 152 -35.54 -10.15 2.38
CA LEU A 152 -36.43 -10.03 1.23
C LEU A 152 -37.41 -11.20 1.19
N SER A 153 -38.61 -10.99 1.72
CA SER A 153 -39.75 -11.87 1.49
C SER A 153 -40.17 -11.80 0.02
N GLN A 154 -39.98 -12.89 -0.72
CA GLN A 154 -40.57 -13.01 -2.06
C GLN A 154 -42.09 -13.23 -1.93
N ASN A 155 -42.87 -12.19 -2.20
CA ASN A 155 -44.28 -12.36 -2.57
C ASN A 155 -44.37 -12.32 -4.10
N SER A 156 -44.38 -13.49 -4.72
CA SER A 156 -44.78 -13.65 -6.11
C SER A 156 -46.31 -13.78 -6.19
N ASN A 157 -46.97 -12.77 -6.75
CA ASN A 157 -48.34 -12.89 -7.26
C ASN A 157 -48.36 -12.51 -8.74
N SER A 158 -49.27 -13.18 -9.47
CA SER A 158 -49.82 -12.95 -10.81
C SER A 158 -49.97 -11.49 -11.26
N GLU A 159 -50.13 -11.14 -12.54
CA GLU A 159 -50.32 -11.82 -13.85
C GLU A 159 -49.78 -10.82 -14.92
N VAL A 160 -49.52 -11.14 -16.20
CA VAL A 160 -50.39 -11.71 -17.26
C VAL A 160 -49.53 -12.50 -18.27
#